data_AF-A0A7S0GN61-F1
#
_entry.id   AF-A0A7S0GN61-F1
#
_cell.length_a   1.000
_cell.length_b   1.000
_cell.length_c   1.000
_cell.angle_alpha   90.00
_cell.angle_beta   90.00
_cell.angle_gamma   90.00
#
_symmetry.space_group_name_H-M   'P 1'
#
loop_
_entity.id
_entity.type
_entity.pdbx_description
1 polymer ?
#
loop_
_entity_poly.entity_id
_entity_poly.type
_entity_poly.pdbx_seq_one_letter_code
_entity_poly.pdbx_strand_id
1 'polypeptide(L)'
;WNVPSLLLARVLCGFGVGGISVPFDILAELLPAEDRGSYLLFVEYFWTLGSITVPILAYFSIGVLGSWQLFVVLCAVPCVISLVCAIFYVPESPRWLVARGDHSSALDILREVAKKNGKDPFC
;
A
#
# COMPACT_ATOMS: atom_id res chain seq x y z
N TRP A 1 -27.66 1.23 -8.46
CA TRP A 1 -26.62 2.06 -7.83
C TRP A 1 -27.19 3.45 -7.62
N ASN A 2 -27.30 3.91 -6.37
CA ASN A 2 -27.90 5.21 -6.02
C ASN A 2 -26.82 6.19 -5.53
N VAL A 3 -27.10 7.49 -5.56
CA VAL A 3 -26.17 8.52 -5.07
C VAL A 3 -25.72 8.28 -3.62
N PRO A 4 -26.58 7.86 -2.67
CA PRO A 4 -26.14 7.57 -1.30
C PRO A 4 -25.13 6.41 -1.22
N SER A 5 -25.28 5.37 -2.04
CA SER A 5 -24.30 4.26 -2.06
C SER A 5 -22.93 4.72 -2.59
N LEU A 6 -22.90 5.66 -3.54
CA LEU A 6 -21.66 6.26 -4.02
C LEU A 6 -21.00 7.13 -2.95
N LEU A 7 -21.78 7.92 -2.21
CA LEU A 7 -21.28 8.74 -1.10
C LEU A 7 -20.70 7.87 0.03
N LEU A 8 -21.40 6.79 0.40
CA LEU A 8 -20.90 5.84 1.39
C LEU A 8 -19.58 5.20 0.93
N ALA A 9 -19.51 4.75 -0.32
CA ALA A 9 -18.27 4.20 -0.88
C ALA A 9 -17.12 5.22 -0.84
N ARG A 10 -17.39 6.50 -1.15
CA ARG A 10 -16.39 7.59 -1.04
C ARG A 10 -15.89 7.80 0.39
N VAL A 11 -16.78 7.76 1.38
CA VAL A 11 -16.39 7.87 2.79
C VAL A 11 -15.51 6.69 3.20
N LEU A 12 -15.88 5.46 2.82
CA LEU A 12 -15.08 4.27 3.10
C LEU A 12 -13.71 4.32 2.41
N CYS A 13 -13.64 4.75 1.15
CA CYS A 13 -12.37 4.96 0.46
C CYS A 13 -11.52 6.02 1.16
N GLY A 14 -12.10 7.15 1.57
CA GLY A 14 -11.39 8.19 2.32
C GLY A 14 -10.83 7.70 3.64
N PHE A 15 -11.61 6.90 4.38
CA PHE A 15 -11.15 6.23 5.59
C PHE A 15 -9.96 5.30 5.32
N GLY A 16 -10.03 4.50 4.25
CA GLY A 16 -8.93 3.63 3.83
C GLY A 16 -7.65 4.39 3.47
N VAL A 17 -7.76 5.52 2.76
CA VAL A 17 -6.62 6.39 2.43
C VAL A 17 -5.96 6.97 3.68
N GLY A 18 -6.73 7.21 4.75
CA GLY A 18 -6.17 7.63 6.04
C GLY A 18 -5.18 6.62 6.64
N GLY A 19 -5.30 5.34 6.32
CA GLY A 19 -4.40 4.28 6.78
C GLY A 19 -3.09 4.16 5.99
N ILE A 20 -2.85 5.00 4.98
CA ILE A 20 -1.69 4.87 4.10
C ILE A 20 -0.35 5.06 4.83
N SER A 21 -0.34 5.72 6.00
CA SER A 21 0.88 5.92 6.79
C SER A 21 1.49 4.61 7.30
N VAL A 22 0.67 3.60 7.60
CA VAL A 22 1.11 2.32 8.16
C VAL A 22 2.16 1.62 7.27
N PRO A 23 1.91 1.39 5.96
CA PRO A 23 2.92 0.80 5.09
C PRO A 23 4.15 1.68 4.89
N PHE A 24 4.03 3.02 4.96
CA PHE A 24 5.21 3.90 4.94
C PHE A 24 6.08 3.71 6.19
N ASP A 25 5.47 3.60 7.36
CA ASP A 25 6.18 3.38 8.62
C ASP A 25 6.90 2.02 8.62
N ILE A 26 6.20 0.95 8.21
CA ILE A 26 6.81 -0.39 8.08
C ILE A 26 7.96 -0.38 7.08
N LEU A 27 7.78 0.24 5.91
CA LEU A 27 8.83 0.34 4.91
C LEU A 27 10.05 1.09 5.46
N ALA A 28 9.84 2.19 6.19
CA ALA A 28 10.91 2.96 6.81
C ALA A 28 11.63 2.20 7.94
N GLU A 29 10.96 1.29 8.64
CA GLU A 29 11.57 0.42 9.66
C GLU A 29 12.50 -0.64 9.07
N LEU A 30 12.17 -1.16 7.88
CA LEU A 30 12.90 -2.26 7.25
C LEU A 30 14.01 -1.80 6.30
N LEU A 31 13.96 -0.55 5.84
CA LEU A 31 14.93 0.00 4.90
C LEU A 31 16.25 0.42 5.56
N PRO A 32 17.40 0.15 4.90
CA PRO A 32 18.67 0.73 5.31
C PRO A 32 18.68 2.25 5.06
N ALA A 33 19.35 3.00 5.94
CA ALA A 33 19.37 4.47 5.90
C ALA A 33 19.92 5.05 4.58
N GLU A 34 20.82 4.32 3.91
CA GLU A 34 21.48 4.73 2.66
C GLU A 34 20.50 4.71 1.47
N ASP A 35 19.61 3.71 1.38
CA ASP A 35 18.70 3.56 0.24
C ASP A 35 17.31 4.18 0.45
N ARG A 36 17.00 4.61 1.68
CA ARG A 36 15.67 5.10 2.07
C ARG A 36 15.12 6.17 1.12
N GLY A 37 15.97 7.08 0.64
CA GLY A 37 15.58 8.11 -0.31
C GLY A 37 15.08 7.56 -1.64
N SER A 38 15.76 6.55 -2.20
CA SER A 38 15.39 5.95 -3.49
C SER A 38 14.04 5.21 -3.41
N TYR A 39 13.82 4.46 -2.33
CA TYR A 39 12.56 3.75 -2.13
C TYR A 39 11.38 4.68 -1.87
N LEU A 40 11.58 5.79 -1.14
CA LEU A 40 10.54 6.81 -0.97
C LEU A 40 10.16 7.45 -2.30
N LEU A 41 11.14 7.75 -3.16
CA LEU A 41 10.87 8.24 -4.52
C LEU A 41 10.08 7.21 -5.33
N PHE A 42 10.42 5.91 -5.23
CA PHE A 42 9.68 4.85 -5.90
C PHE A 42 8.20 4.84 -5.52
N VAL A 43 7.86 5.00 -4.24
CA VAL A 43 6.46 5.08 -3.81
C VAL A 43 5.74 6.29 -4.41
N GLU A 44 6.39 7.45 -4.45
CA GLU A 44 5.83 8.67 -5.05
C GLU A 44 5.63 8.53 -6.58
N TYR A 45 6.56 7.85 -7.26
CA TYR A 45 6.39 7.51 -8.67
C TYR A 45 5.14 6.65 -8.88
N PHE A 46 4.92 5.62 -8.05
CA PHE A 46 3.70 4.80 -8.12
C PHE A 46 2.43 5.61 -7.85
N TRP A 47 2.46 6.51 -6.88
CA TRP A 47 1.33 7.40 -6.57
C TRP A 47 0.97 8.29 -7.77
N THR A 48 1.99 8.88 -8.40
CA THR A 48 1.84 9.74 -9.57
C THR A 48 1.30 8.96 -10.78
N LEU A 49 1.86 7.79 -11.06
CA LEU A 49 1.40 6.92 -12.15
C LEU A 49 -0.05 6.47 -11.96
N GLY A 50 -0.43 6.09 -10.74
CA GLY A 50 -1.80 5.75 -10.39
C GLY A 50 -2.74 6.94 -10.64
N SER A 51 -2.35 8.12 -10.17
CA SER A 51 -3.13 9.35 -10.32
C SER A 51 -3.33 9.76 -11.79
N ILE A 52 -2.34 9.53 -12.66
CA ILE A 52 -2.46 9.76 -14.12
C ILE A 52 -3.39 8.73 -14.78
N THR A 53 -3.41 7.50 -14.27
CA THR A 53 -4.26 6.43 -14.82
C THR A 53 -5.75 6.69 -14.55
N VAL A 54 -6.09 7.34 -13.44
CA VAL A 54 -7.48 7.68 -13.06
C VAL A 54 -8.22 8.50 -14.13
N PRO A 55 -7.75 9.67 -14.61
CA PRO A 55 -8.44 10.44 -15.64
C PRO A 55 -8.51 9.69 -16.98
N ILE A 56 -7.52 8.85 -17.30
CA ILE A 56 -7.55 8.00 -18.50
C ILE A 56 -8.72 7.01 -18.40
N LEU A 57 -8.84 6.31 -17.28
CA LEU A 57 -9.96 5.40 -17.02
C LEU A 57 -11.30 6.15 -17.01
N ALA A 58 -11.35 7.35 -16.46
CA ALA A 58 -12.55 8.19 -16.44
C ALA A 58 -13.00 8.58 -17.85
N TYR A 59 -12.05 8.93 -18.73
CA TYR A 59 -12.35 9.26 -20.13
C TYR A 59 -12.97 8.08 -20.87
N PHE A 60 -12.41 6.88 -20.75
CA PHE A 60 -12.96 5.69 -21.41
C PHE A 60 -14.30 5.24 -20.83
N SER A 61 -14.44 5.26 -19.51
CA SER A 61 -15.65 4.74 -18.84
C SER A 61 -16.82 5.74 -18.85
N ILE A 62 -16.58 6.98 -18.44
CA ILE A 62 -17.61 8.01 -18.34
C ILE A 62 -17.80 8.70 -19.69
N GLY A 63 -16.71 9.01 -20.39
CA GLY A 63 -16.76 9.75 -21.66
C GLY A 63 -17.28 8.92 -22.83
N VAL A 64 -16.80 7.68 -23.00
CA VAL A 64 -17.17 6.83 -24.15
C VAL A 64 -18.40 5.96 -23.85
N LEU A 65 -18.42 5.28 -22.69
CA LEU A 65 -19.46 4.33 -22.34
C LEU A 65 -20.62 4.96 -21.53
N GLY A 66 -20.47 6.21 -21.08
CA GLY A 66 -21.49 6.89 -20.26
C GLY A 66 -21.73 6.27 -18.88
N SER A 67 -20.87 5.32 -18.45
CA SER A 67 -21.11 4.51 -17.26
C SER A 67 -20.08 4.81 -16.17
N TRP A 68 -20.50 5.61 -15.20
CA TRP A 68 -19.73 5.88 -13.99
C TRP A 68 -19.61 4.66 -13.06
N GLN A 69 -20.50 3.68 -13.19
CA GLN A 69 -20.43 2.43 -12.40
C GLN A 69 -19.21 1.61 -12.82
N LEU A 70 -18.95 1.55 -14.12
CA LEU A 70 -17.78 0.88 -14.68
C LEU A 70 -16.49 1.55 -14.16
N PHE A 71 -16.46 2.88 -14.10
CA PHE A 71 -15.34 3.63 -13.53
C PHE A 71 -15.02 3.20 -12.10
N VAL A 72 -16.04 3.11 -11.24
CA VAL A 72 -15.87 2.71 -9.84
C VAL A 72 -15.31 1.28 -9.74
N VAL A 73 -15.83 0.35 -10.55
CA VAL A 73 -15.34 -1.03 -10.58
C VAL A 73 -13.89 -1.09 -11.05
N LEU A 74 -13.53 -0.36 -12.11
CA LEU A 74 -12.16 -0.32 -12.64
C LEU A 74 -11.16 0.22 -11.61
N CYS A 75 -11.54 1.24 -10.84
CA CYS A 75 -10.71 1.75 -9.74
C CYS A 75 -10.63 0.77 -8.55
N ALA A 76 -11.68 -0.01 -8.30
CA ALA A 76 -11.69 -0.98 -7.20
C ALA A 76 -10.77 -2.18 -7.44
N VAL A 77 -10.58 -2.61 -8.70
CA VAL A 77 -9.72 -3.76 -9.06
C VAL A 77 -8.30 -3.63 -8.49
N PRO A 78 -7.51 -2.57 -8.77
CA PRO A 78 -6.17 -2.44 -8.23
C PRO A 78 -6.16 -2.31 -6.70
N CYS A 79 -7.20 -1.73 -6.08
CA CYS A 79 -7.31 -1.67 -4.62
C CYS A 79 -7.45 -3.08 -4.00
N VAL A 80 -8.28 -3.94 -4.59
CA VAL A 80 -8.46 -5.32 -4.11
C VAL A 80 -7.18 -6.13 -4.31
N ILE A 81 -6.53 -5.99 -5.47
CA ILE A 81 -5.23 -6.64 -5.74
C ILE A 81 -4.20 -6.20 -4.71
N SER A 82 -4.08 -4.89 -4.45
CA SER A 82 -3.18 -4.35 -3.44
C SER A 82 -3.46 -4.90 -2.05
N LEU A 83 -4.72 -5.01 -1.64
CA LEU A 83 -5.11 -5.60 -0.35
C LEU A 83 -4.67 -7.07 -0.25
N VAL A 84 -4.94 -7.87 -1.28
CA VAL A 84 -4.55 -9.28 -1.32
C VAL A 84 -3.02 -9.40 -1.24
N CYS A 85 -2.29 -8.62 -2.04
CA CYS A 85 -0.83 -8.60 -1.99
C CYS A 85 -0.30 -8.18 -0.62
N ALA A 86 -0.91 -7.17 0.02
CA ALA A 86 -0.49 -6.73 1.34
C ALA A 86 -0.59 -7.84 2.39
N ILE A 87 -1.69 -8.60 2.40
CA ILE A 87 -1.91 -9.69 3.36
C ILE A 87 -0.86 -10.81 3.23
N PHE A 88 -0.41 -11.11 2.01
CA PHE A 88 0.51 -12.24 1.77
C PHE A 88 1.99 -11.85 1.77
N TYR A 89 2.34 -10.61 1.40
CA TYR A 89 3.74 -10.22 1.17
C TYR A 89 4.28 -9.20 2.18
N VAL A 90 3.42 -8.47 2.90
CA VAL A 90 3.88 -7.46 3.86
C VAL A 90 4.00 -8.10 5.23
N PRO A 91 5.23 -8.20 5.80
CA PRO A 91 5.40 -8.68 7.16
C PRO A 91 4.86 -7.66 8.17
N GLU A 92 4.52 -8.15 9.36
CA GLU A 92 4.16 -7.28 10.49
C GLU A 92 5.34 -6.41 10.94
N SER A 93 5.03 -5.24 11.52
CA SER A 93 6.06 -4.34 12.06
C SER A 93 6.85 -5.04 13.18
N PRO A 94 8.20 -5.14 13.07
CA PRO A 94 9.04 -5.67 14.14
C PRO A 94 8.87 -4.88 15.45
N ARG A 95 8.69 -3.56 15.37
CA ARG A 95 8.46 -2.71 16.54
C ARG A 95 7.14 -3.04 17.22
N TRP A 96 6.09 -3.29 16.44
CA TRP A 96 4.81 -3.70 16.99
C TRP A 96 4.88 -5.07 17.67
N LEU A 97 5.58 -6.04 17.07
CA LEU A 97 5.79 -7.36 17.66
C LEU A 97 6.55 -7.29 19.00
N VAL A 98 7.60 -6.46 19.06
CA VAL A 98 8.34 -6.19 20.31
C VAL A 98 7.43 -5.56 21.37
N ALA A 99 6.61 -4.58 21.00
CA ALA A 99 5.66 -3.95 21.93
C ALA A 99 4.59 -4.92 22.46
N ARG A 100 4.24 -5.94 21.67
CA ARG A 100 3.34 -7.03 22.06
C ARG A 100 4.01 -8.11 22.92
N GLY A 101 5.33 -8.05 23.11
CA GLY A 101 6.12 -9.03 23.85
C GLY A 101 6.58 -10.25 23.03
N ASP A 102 6.37 -10.25 21.70
CA ASP A 102 6.76 -11.32 20.79
C ASP A 102 8.14 -11.05 20.17
N HIS A 103 9.17 -11.15 20.99
CA HIS A 103 10.54 -10.87 20.57
C HIS A 103 11.10 -11.90 19.58
N SER A 104 10.61 -13.15 19.64
CA SER A 104 11.01 -14.23 18.72
C SER A 104 10.68 -13.89 17.28
N SER A 105 9.42 -13.59 16.97
CA SER A 105 9.00 -13.29 15.60
C SER A 105 9.60 -11.97 15.09
N ALA A 106 9.78 -10.98 15.97
CA ALA A 106 10.46 -9.74 15.61
C ALA A 106 11.91 -9.99 15.15
N LEU A 107 12.66 -10.85 15.85
CA LEU A 107 14.03 -11.21 15.49
C LEU A 107 14.11 -11.97 14.17
N ASP A 108 13.14 -12.85 13.89
CA ASP A 108 13.11 -13.62 12.64
C ASP A 108 12.89 -12.70 11.42
N ILE A 109 11.96 -11.74 11.52
CA ILE A 109 11.73 -10.74 10.47
C ILE A 109 12.99 -9.87 10.27
N LEU A 110 13.60 -9.40 11.36
CA LEU A 110 14.82 -8.58 11.29
C LEU A 110 15.98 -9.35 10.65
N ARG A 111 16.15 -10.64 10.94
CA ARG A 111 17.17 -11.49 10.29
C ARG A 111 16.92 -11.66 8.81
N GLU A 112 15.67 -11.91 8.40
CA GLU A 112 15.32 -12.04 6.98
C GLU A 112 15.60 -10.73 6.22
N VAL A 113 15.24 -9.60 6.82
CA VAL A 113 15.46 -8.27 6.25
C VAL A 113 16.95 -7.92 6.22
N ALA A 114 17.71 -8.24 7.26
CA ALA A 114 19.16 -8.04 7.29
C ALA A 114 19.88 -8.83 6.19
N LYS A 115 19.45 -10.08 5.93
CA LYS A 115 19.95 -10.90 4.81
C LYS A 115 19.62 -10.27 3.46
N LYS A 116 18.37 -9.81 3.26
CA LYS A 116 17.95 -9.13 2.02
C LYS A 116 18.72 -7.83 1.79
N ASN A 117 19.05 -7.11 2.85
CA ASN A 117 19.81 -5.87 2.81
C ASN A 117 21.34 -6.09 2.74
N GLY A 118 21.82 -7.34 2.76
CA GLY A 118 23.26 -7.66 2.74
C GLY A 118 24.05 -7.22 3.98
N LYS A 119 23.36 -6.93 5.10
CA LYS A 119 23.96 -6.46 6.36
C LYS A 119 23.64 -7.44 7.49
N ASP A 120 23.88 -8.74 7.29
CA ASP A 120 23.64 -9.76 8.32
C ASP A 120 24.60 -9.52 9.52
N PRO A 121 24.10 -9.14 10.71
CA PRO A 121 24.97 -8.85 11.86
C PRO A 121 25.40 -10.13 12.60
N PHE A 122 24.95 -11.31 12.18
CA PHE A 122 25.24 -12.60 12.83
C PHE A 122 26.15 -13.51 12.02
N CYS A 123 26.73 -13.02 10.92
CA CYS A 123 27.68 -13.73 10.09
C CYS A 123 29.05 -13.06 10.08
#